data_AF-A0A1L3ZBF4-F1
#
_entry.id   AF-A0A1L3ZBF4-F1
#
_cell.length_a   1.000
_cell.length_b   1.000
_cell.length_c   1.000
_cell.angle_alpha   90.00
_cell.angle_beta   90.00
_cell.angle_gamma   90.00
#
_symmetry.space_group_name_H-M   'P 1'
#
loop_
_entity.id
_entity.type
_entity.pdbx_description
1 polymer ?
#
loop_
_entity_poly.entity_id
_entity_poly.type
_entity_poly.pdbx_seq_one_letter_code
_entity_poly.pdbx_strand_id
1 'polypeptide(L)'
;MLRRLADQFEISSSTHVAAHGIERDADWFLLKPQEEMGELTQAWNRLTGRGRAKGRSPEDMQQDLADETADVLGHLMLFARHNDIDLAAAIERKWLFQPAQTSTS
;
A
#
# COMPACT_ATOMS: atom_id res chain seq x y z
N MET A 1 3.91 16.40 0.92
CA MET A 1 3.57 15.25 1.79
C MET A 1 3.64 13.91 1.03
N LEU A 2 2.77 13.66 0.04
CA LEU A 2 2.67 12.36 -0.65
C LEU A 2 3.99 11.88 -1.28
N ARG A 3 4.74 12.77 -1.93
CA ARG A 3 6.07 12.44 -2.47
C ARG A 3 7.03 11.92 -1.40
N ARG A 4 7.11 12.61 -0.26
CA ARG A 4 7.95 12.19 0.88
C ARG A 4 7.49 10.85 1.47
N LEU A 5 6.19 10.57 1.44
CA LEU A 5 5.67 9.27 1.89
C LEU A 5 6.06 8.16 0.90
N ALA A 6 5.92 8.40 -0.42
CA ALA A 6 6.38 7.48 -1.45
C ALA A 6 7.90 7.22 -1.37
N ASP A 7 8.70 8.25 -1.03
CA ASP A 7 10.14 8.10 -0.82
C ASP A 7 10.46 7.18 0.37
N GLN A 8 9.70 7.27 1.47
CA GLN A 8 9.86 6.38 2.62
C GLN A 8 9.49 4.94 2.30
N PHE A 9 8.40 4.72 1.55
CA PHE A 9 8.04 3.40 1.04
C PHE A 9 9.14 2.83 0.14
N GLU A 10 9.74 3.65 -0.74
CA GLU A 10 10.83 3.21 -1.61
C GLU A 10 12.06 2.76 -0.82
N ILE A 11 12.45 3.50 0.22
CA ILE A 11 13.58 3.12 1.10
C ILE A 11 13.30 1.78 1.81
N SER A 12 12.10 1.61 2.36
CA SER A 12 11.70 0.38 3.04
C SER A 12 11.66 -0.81 2.08
N SER A 13 10.98 -0.64 0.94
CA SER A 13 10.76 -1.69 -0.07
C SER A 13 12.07 -2.12 -0.74
N SER A 14 12.95 -1.18 -1.09
CA SER A 14 14.26 -1.50 -1.68
C SER A 14 15.16 -2.29 -0.72
N THR A 15 15.12 -1.96 0.57
CA THR A 15 15.85 -2.71 1.61
C THR A 15 15.34 -4.15 1.73
N HIS A 16 14.02 -4.33 1.72
CA HIS A 16 13.40 -5.65 1.79
C HIS A 16 13.70 -6.49 0.54
N VAL A 17 13.53 -5.92 -0.66
CA VAL A 17 13.71 -6.63 -1.93
C VAL A 17 15.18 -6.98 -2.20
N ALA A 18 16.13 -6.12 -1.83
CA ALA A 18 17.56 -6.42 -1.93
C ALA A 18 17.95 -7.67 -1.11
N ALA A 19 17.25 -7.95 0.00
CA ALA A 19 17.47 -9.14 0.81
C ALA A 19 16.92 -10.43 0.15
N HIS A 20 16.00 -10.32 -0.82
CA HIS A 20 15.30 -11.44 -1.44
C HIS A 20 15.65 -11.67 -2.91
N GLY A 21 16.47 -10.81 -3.53
CA GLY A 21 16.92 -10.97 -4.91
C GLY A 21 15.82 -10.81 -5.96
N ILE A 22 14.77 -10.04 -5.63
CA ILE A 22 13.63 -9.81 -6.52
C ILE A 22 13.95 -8.64 -7.47
N GLU A 23 13.72 -8.83 -8.77
CA GLU A 23 13.77 -7.74 -9.75
C GLU A 23 12.47 -6.94 -9.72
N ARG A 24 12.57 -5.61 -9.57
CA ARG A 24 11.42 -4.68 -9.52
C ARG A 24 11.28 -3.98 -10.86
N ASP A 25 10.96 -4.74 -11.90
CA ASP A 25 10.66 -4.19 -13.21
C ASP A 25 9.27 -3.53 -13.26
N ALA A 26 8.90 -2.98 -14.42
CA ALA A 26 7.62 -2.29 -14.58
C ALA A 26 6.42 -3.21 -14.29
N ASP A 27 6.51 -4.49 -14.64
CA ASP A 27 5.46 -5.47 -14.40
C ASP A 27 5.32 -5.78 -12.91
N TRP A 28 6.43 -5.87 -12.17
CA TRP A 28 6.41 -6.01 -10.72
C TRP A 28 5.65 -4.87 -10.04
N PHE A 29 5.91 -3.62 -10.44
CA PHE A 29 5.22 -2.45 -9.87
C PHE A 29 3.72 -2.44 -10.17
N LEU A 30 3.28 -3.06 -11.27
CA LEU A 30 1.86 -3.21 -11.61
C LEU A 30 1.20 -4.40 -10.90
N LEU A 31 1.87 -5.55 -10.84
CA LEU A 31 1.33 -6.80 -10.32
C LEU A 31 1.30 -6.83 -8.79
N LYS A 32 2.26 -6.20 -8.10
CA LYS A 32 2.27 -6.15 -6.63
C LYS A 32 1.00 -5.51 -6.04
N PRO A 33 0.52 -4.32 -6.48
CA PRO A 33 -0.77 -3.80 -6.00
C PRO A 33 -1.95 -4.76 -6.17
N GLN A 34 -1.96 -5.59 -7.22
CA GLN A 34 -2.99 -6.62 -7.41
C GLN A 34 -2.86 -7.74 -6.37
N GLU A 35 -1.64 -8.18 -6.10
CA GLU A 35 -1.34 -9.18 -5.06
C GLU A 35 -1.82 -8.69 -3.69
N GLU A 36 -1.39 -7.48 -3.28
CA GLU A 36 -1.77 -6.89 -1.98
C GLU A 36 -3.29 -6.69 -1.85
N MET A 37 -3.96 -6.30 -2.93
CA MET A 37 -5.42 -6.20 -2.94
C MET A 37 -6.09 -7.58 -2.70
N GLY A 38 -5.47 -8.65 -3.20
CA GLY A 38 -5.88 -10.02 -2.93
C GLY A 38 -5.71 -10.40 -1.46
N GLU A 39 -4.61 -10.01 -0.83
CA GLU A 39 -4.33 -10.27 0.59
C GLU A 39 -5.29 -9.47 1.49
N LEU A 40 -5.48 -8.18 1.20
CA LEU A 40 -6.48 -7.33 1.85
C LEU A 40 -7.89 -7.93 1.77
N THR A 41 -8.29 -8.41 0.59
CA THR A 41 -9.59 -9.06 0.38
C THR A 41 -9.73 -10.31 1.25
N GLN A 42 -8.66 -11.10 1.39
CA GLN A 42 -8.67 -12.28 2.25
C GLN A 42 -8.76 -11.89 3.74
N ALA A 43 -8.01 -10.88 4.19
CA ALA A 43 -8.08 -10.38 5.56
C ALA A 43 -9.50 -9.89 5.89
N TRP A 44 -10.11 -9.11 4.99
CA TRP A 44 -11.50 -8.66 5.14
C TRP A 44 -12.51 -9.82 5.23
N ASN A 45 -12.35 -10.84 4.38
CA ASN A 45 -13.23 -12.02 4.42
C ASN A 45 -13.10 -12.80 5.74
N ARG A 46 -11.89 -12.91 6.29
CA ARG A 46 -11.66 -13.55 7.61
C ARG A 46 -12.33 -12.74 8.72
N LEU A 47 -12.09 -11.42 8.75
CA LEU A 47 -12.66 -10.54 9.77
C LEU A 47 -14.20 -10.53 9.74
N THR A 48 -14.80 -10.58 8.55
CA THR A 48 -16.26 -10.56 8.38
C THR A 48 -16.91 -11.95 8.45
N GLY A 49 -16.18 -12.98 8.86
CA GLY A 49 -16.70 -14.35 9.05
C GLY A 49 -17.01 -15.11 7.75
N ARG A 50 -16.58 -14.59 6.60
CA ARG A 50 -16.73 -15.22 5.27
C ARG A 50 -15.53 -16.10 4.90
N GLY A 51 -14.46 -16.08 5.71
CA GLY A 51 -13.25 -16.89 5.56
C GLY A 51 -12.91 -17.69 6.83
N ARG A 52 -12.02 -18.67 6.70
CA ARG A 52 -11.53 -19.43 7.86
C ARG A 52 -10.61 -18.55 8.71
N ALA A 53 -10.92 -18.38 10.00
CA ALA A 53 -10.08 -17.64 10.95
C ALA A 53 -8.72 -18.30 11.22
N LYS A 54 -8.54 -19.60 10.89
CA LYS A 54 -7.30 -20.37 11.06
C LYS A 54 -6.68 -20.25 12.48
N GLY A 55 -7.50 -20.07 13.51
CA GLY A 55 -7.04 -19.95 14.90
C GLY A 55 -6.56 -18.56 15.32
N ARG A 56 -6.72 -17.53 14.47
CA ARG A 56 -6.43 -16.14 14.81
C ARG A 56 -7.48 -15.56 15.78
N SER A 57 -7.04 -14.68 16.68
CA SER A 57 -7.94 -13.89 17.52
C SER A 57 -8.61 -12.78 16.71
N PRO A 58 -9.73 -12.20 17.22
CA PRO A 58 -10.31 -10.98 16.63
C PRO A 58 -9.32 -9.83 16.49
N GLU A 59 -8.43 -9.66 17.46
CA GLU A 59 -7.40 -8.64 17.48
C GLU A 59 -6.36 -8.86 16.36
N ASP A 60 -5.89 -10.11 16.20
CA ASP A 60 -4.97 -10.46 15.11
C ASP A 60 -5.61 -10.21 13.75
N MET A 61 -6.90 -10.52 13.59
CA MET A 61 -7.60 -10.29 12.32
C MET A 61 -7.78 -8.79 12.00
N GLN A 62 -7.89 -7.93 13.01
CA GLN A 62 -7.91 -6.48 12.81
C GLN A 62 -6.54 -5.94 12.44
N GLN A 63 -5.49 -6.45 13.11
CA GLN A 63 -4.11 -6.10 12.79
C GLN A 63 -3.75 -6.51 11.36
N ASP A 64 -4.06 -7.76 10.96
CA ASP A 64 -3.91 -8.24 9.60
C ASP A 64 -4.57 -7.26 8.62
N LEU A 65 -5.84 -6.89 8.84
CA LEU A 65 -6.54 -5.96 7.93
C LEU A 65 -5.82 -4.61 7.81
N ALA A 66 -5.31 -4.07 8.92
CA ALA A 66 -4.60 -2.80 8.93
C ALA A 66 -3.26 -2.89 8.16
N ASP A 67 -2.52 -3.97 8.36
CA ASP A 67 -1.24 -4.23 7.71
C ASP A 67 -1.44 -4.38 6.19
N GLU A 68 -2.38 -5.23 5.75
CA GLU A 68 -2.68 -5.40 4.33
C GLU A 68 -3.18 -4.08 3.67
N THR A 69 -3.88 -3.24 4.42
CA THR A 69 -4.29 -1.91 3.93
C THR A 69 -3.09 -1.00 3.73
N ALA A 70 -2.11 -1.05 4.64
CA ALA A 70 -0.87 -0.31 4.54
C ALA A 70 -0.03 -0.79 3.35
N ASP A 71 0.00 -2.10 3.07
CA ASP A 71 0.73 -2.68 1.94
C ASP A 71 0.12 -2.28 0.60
N VAL A 72 -1.22 -2.32 0.46
CA VAL A 72 -1.91 -1.79 -0.72
C VAL A 72 -1.56 -0.32 -0.96
N LEU A 73 -1.59 0.50 0.10
CA LEU A 73 -1.22 1.92 0.00
C LEU A 73 0.25 2.09 -0.41
N GLY A 74 1.15 1.35 0.22
CA GLY A 74 2.58 1.39 -0.05
C GLY A 74 2.90 1.04 -1.49
N HIS A 75 2.37 -0.07 -1.99
CA HIS A 75 2.58 -0.51 -3.36
C HIS A 75 1.93 0.43 -4.39
N LEU A 76 0.79 1.07 -4.07
CA LEU A 76 0.22 2.11 -4.93
C LEU A 76 1.12 3.37 -5.00
N MET A 77 1.72 3.77 -3.87
CA MET A 77 2.67 4.90 -3.83
C MET A 77 3.95 4.58 -4.59
N LEU A 78 4.45 3.35 -4.47
CA LEU A 78 5.59 2.83 -5.22
C LEU A 78 5.32 2.83 -6.73
N PHE A 79 4.15 2.35 -7.15
CA PHE A 79 3.71 2.38 -8.55
C PHE A 79 3.65 3.81 -9.10
N ALA A 80 3.05 4.73 -8.35
CA ALA A 80 2.97 6.14 -8.74
C ALA A 80 4.37 6.76 -8.88
N ARG A 81 5.28 6.47 -7.95
CA ARG A 81 6.67 6.93 -7.99
C ARG A 81 7.43 6.37 -9.18
N HIS A 82 7.33 5.07 -9.45
CA HIS A 82 8.02 4.41 -10.57
C HIS A 82 7.62 5.01 -11.94
N ASN A 83 6.37 5.45 -12.07
CA ASN A 83 5.83 6.02 -13.30
C ASN A 83 5.85 7.56 -13.32
N ASP A 84 6.58 8.21 -12.40
CA ASP A 84 6.65 9.67 -12.27
C ASP A 84 5.27 10.38 -12.19
N ILE A 85 4.30 9.74 -11.55
CA ILE A 85 2.94 10.28 -11.40
C ILE A 85 2.91 11.26 -10.21
N ASP A 86 2.59 12.54 -10.47
CA ASP A 86 2.23 13.48 -9.42
C ASP A 86 0.83 13.14 -8.86
N LEU A 87 0.83 12.26 -7.87
CA LEU A 87 -0.40 11.77 -7.25
C LEU A 87 -1.16 12.89 -6.51
N ALA A 88 -0.47 13.90 -5.97
CA ALA A 88 -1.13 15.02 -5.32
C ALA A 88 -1.91 15.87 -6.33
N ALA A 89 -1.27 16.25 -7.44
CA ALA A 89 -1.93 16.96 -8.53
C ALA A 89 -3.05 16.13 -9.18
N ALA A 90 -2.86 14.81 -9.30
CA ALA A 90 -3.89 13.90 -9.80
C ALA A 90 -5.13 13.85 -8.89
N ILE A 91 -4.93 13.84 -7.56
CA ILE A 91 -6.02 13.88 -6.59
C ILE A 91 -6.74 15.23 -6.65
N GLU A 92 -6.01 16.35 -6.63
CA GLU A 92 -6.61 17.69 -6.69
C GLU A 92 -7.46 17.86 -7.96
N ARG A 93 -6.95 17.44 -9.11
CA ARG A 93 -7.67 17.49 -10.38
C ARG A 93 -8.92 16.59 -10.41
N LYS A 94 -8.84 15.37 -9.86
CA LYS A 94 -9.90 14.35 -10.00
C LYS A 94 -10.95 14.42 -8.87
N TRP A 95 -10.52 14.73 -7.66
CA TRP A 95 -11.33 14.67 -6.43
C TRP A 95 -11.61 16.06 -5.83
N LEU A 96 -11.06 17.13 -6.41
CA LEU A 96 -11.36 18.53 -6.06
C LEU A 96 -11.05 18.91 -4.61
N PHE A 97 -10.14 18.19 -3.95
CA PHE A 97 -9.57 18.56 -2.65
C PHE A 97 -8.05 18.48 -2.69
N GLN A 98 -7.40 19.31 -1.88
CA GLN A 98 -5.95 19.24 -1.68
C GLN A 98 -5.65 18.23 -0.57
N PRO A 99 -4.82 17.19 -0.82
CA PRO A 99 -4.30 16.36 0.25
C PRO A 99 -3.60 17.27 1.26
N ALA A 100 -4.10 17.33 2.49
CA ALA A 100 -3.69 18.34 3.46
C ALA A 100 -2.17 18.46 3.54
N GLN A 101 -1.65 19.66 3.28
CA GLN A 101 -0.32 20.00 3.75
C GLN A 101 -0.48 20.16 5.26
N THR A 102 0.12 19.28 6.05
CA THR A 102 0.16 19.48 7.49
C THR A 102 0.88 20.80 7.72
N SER A 103 0.14 21.86 8.01
CA SER A 103 0.69 23.09 8.54
C SER A 103 1.33 22.71 9.87
N THR A 104 2.66 22.63 9.90
CA THR A 104 3.41 22.66 11.15
C THR A 104 3.11 23.99 11.83
N SER A 105 2.24 23.95 12.85
CA SER A 105 2.24 24.91 13.94
C SER A 105 3.28 24.50 14.98
#